data_AF-A0A2V6RF41-F1
#
_entry.id   AF-A0A2V6RF41-F1
#
_cell.length_a   1.000
_cell.length_b   1.000
_cell.length_c   1.000
_cell.angle_alpha   90.00
_cell.angle_beta   90.00
_cell.angle_gamma   90.00
#
_symmetry.space_group_name_H-M   'P 1'
#
loop_
_entity.id
_entity.type
_entity.pdbx_description
1 polymer ?
#
loop_
_entity_poly.entity_id
_entity_poly.type
_entity_poly.pdbx_seq_one_letter_code
_entity_poly.pdbx_strand_id
1 'polypeptide(L)'
;MSDLISGERADLAARIDAELRERIEEAVEFLCLDALVERRRILGLPPPAADSATDRAEFTAQVRAFLERLSALAADLAAEQRQKVAAAERGAGDETSRLLAVQLVLARELPDYWQRFDAMRLAYTAERVGSGGERRGLLGRLFGRG
;
A
#
# COMPACT_ATOMS: atom_id res chain seq x y z
N MET A 1 -28.72 -30.48 9.47
CA MET A 1 -28.04 -29.64 10.49
C MET A 1 -26.60 -29.29 10.13
N SER A 2 -25.79 -30.20 9.56
CA SER A 2 -24.42 -29.88 9.13
C SER A 2 -24.33 -28.81 8.02
N ASP A 3 -25.28 -28.78 7.07
CA ASP A 3 -25.22 -27.83 5.95
C ASP A 3 -25.51 -26.37 6.37
N LEU A 4 -26.34 -26.18 7.41
CA LEU A 4 -26.66 -24.84 7.94
C LEU A 4 -25.45 -24.22 8.65
N ILE A 5 -24.74 -25.01 9.46
CA ILE A 5 -23.52 -24.59 10.17
C ILE A 5 -22.37 -24.34 9.18
N SER A 6 -22.30 -25.11 8.10
CA SER A 6 -21.28 -24.88 7.05
C SER A 6 -21.55 -23.58 6.28
N GLY A 7 -22.82 -23.24 6.03
CA GLY A 7 -23.21 -21.98 5.39
C GLY A 7 -22.90 -20.75 6.24
N GLU A 8 -23.20 -20.80 7.54
CA GLU A 8 -22.90 -19.71 8.48
C GLU A 8 -21.39 -19.45 8.63
N ARG A 9 -20.57 -20.51 8.62
CA ARG A 9 -19.11 -20.38 8.69
C ARG A 9 -18.52 -19.77 7.43
N ALA A 10 -19.05 -20.13 6.26
CA ALA A 10 -18.61 -19.54 5.00
C ALA A 10 -18.95 -18.05 4.92
N ASP A 11 -20.15 -17.67 5.39
CA ASP A 11 -20.57 -16.26 5.48
C ASP A 11 -19.65 -15.44 6.40
N LEU A 12 -19.35 -15.96 7.60
CA LEU A 12 -18.44 -15.29 8.53
C LEU A 12 -17.03 -15.11 7.94
N ALA A 13 -16.49 -16.14 7.28
CA ALA A 13 -15.18 -16.04 6.65
C ALA A 13 -15.15 -14.95 5.58
N ALA A 14 -16.17 -14.89 4.73
CA ALA A 14 -16.30 -13.86 3.69
C ALA A 14 -16.40 -12.44 4.28
N ARG A 15 -17.13 -12.28 5.39
CA ARG A 15 -17.23 -11.00 6.09
C ARG A 15 -15.89 -10.55 6.70
N ILE A 16 -15.13 -11.48 7.27
CA ILE A 16 -13.78 -11.18 7.78
C ILE A 16 -12.86 -10.79 6.63
N ASP A 17 -12.93 -11.45 5.48
CA ASP A 17 -12.12 -11.10 4.31
C ASP A 17 -12.47 -9.71 3.76
N ALA A 18 -13.76 -9.37 3.71
CA ALA A 18 -14.22 -8.05 3.29
C ALA A 18 -13.70 -6.95 4.24
N GLU A 19 -13.84 -7.16 5.55
CA GLU A 19 -13.36 -6.24 6.58
C GLU A 19 -11.84 -6.07 6.52
N LEU A 20 -11.10 -7.18 6.39
CA LEU A 20 -9.64 -7.14 6.30
C LEU A 20 -9.18 -6.42 5.04
N ARG A 21 -9.85 -6.64 3.90
CA ARG A 21 -9.58 -5.91 2.66
C ARG A 21 -9.82 -4.41 2.85
N GLU A 22 -10.95 -4.01 3.43
CA GLU A 22 -11.28 -2.61 3.70
C GLU A 22 -10.23 -1.93 4.58
N ARG A 23 -9.81 -2.59 5.67
CA ARG A 23 -8.77 -2.05 6.56
C ARG A 23 -7.40 -1.92 5.88
N ILE A 24 -7.03 -2.85 4.99
CA ILE A 24 -5.82 -2.74 4.17
C ILE A 24 -5.92 -1.57 3.20
N GLU A 25 -7.04 -1.45 2.51
CA GLU A 25 -7.30 -0.37 1.54
C GLU A 25 -7.18 0.99 2.23
N GLU A 26 -7.88 1.21 3.34
CA GLU A 26 -7.81 2.45 4.11
C GLU A 26 -6.40 2.76 4.64
N ALA A 27 -5.68 1.75 5.16
CA ALA A 27 -4.33 1.96 5.68
C ALA A 27 -3.36 2.40 4.57
N VAL A 28 -3.48 1.82 3.38
CA VAL A 28 -2.68 2.18 2.20
C VAL A 28 -3.05 3.58 1.70
N GLU A 29 -4.34 3.89 1.59
CA GLU A 29 -4.83 5.19 1.15
C GLU A 29 -4.39 6.31 2.09
N PHE A 30 -4.58 6.12 3.39
CA PHE A 30 -4.19 7.10 4.41
C PHE A 30 -2.70 7.39 4.34
N LEU A 31 -1.86 6.35 4.29
CA LEU A 31 -0.41 6.49 4.14
C LEU A 31 -0.03 7.26 2.88
N CYS A 32 -0.57 6.87 1.72
CA CYS A 32 -0.19 7.45 0.45
C CYS A 32 -0.63 8.92 0.35
N LEU A 33 -1.76 9.27 0.97
CA LEU A 33 -2.23 10.64 1.06
C LEU A 33 -1.32 11.47 1.97
N ASP A 34 -0.97 10.95 3.14
CA ASP A 34 -0.07 11.63 4.09
C ASP A 34 1.31 11.89 3.46
N ALA A 35 1.89 10.89 2.79
CA ALA A 35 3.16 11.03 2.07
C ALA A 35 3.08 12.07 0.93
N LEU A 36 1.96 12.15 0.20
CA LEU A 36 1.73 13.13 -0.85
C LEU A 36 1.64 14.55 -0.29
N VAL A 37 0.86 14.73 0.78
CA VAL A 37 0.70 16.02 1.47
C VAL A 37 2.05 16.51 1.99
N GLU A 38 2.78 15.64 2.69
CA GLU A 38 4.08 15.99 3.29
C GLU A 38 5.11 16.34 2.22
N ARG A 39 5.18 15.57 1.13
CA ARG A 39 6.05 15.88 -0.01
C ARG A 39 5.73 17.25 -0.62
N ARG A 40 4.45 17.56 -0.82
CA ARG A 40 4.01 18.86 -1.36
C ARG A 40 4.37 20.01 -0.43
N ARG A 41 4.17 19.82 0.88
CA ARG A 41 4.57 20.79 1.91
C ARG A 41 6.07 21.11 1.84
N ILE A 42 6.92 20.10 1.74
CA ILE A 42 8.38 20.28 1.62
C ILE A 42 8.78 21.06 0.36
N LEU A 43 8.04 20.84 -0.73
CA LEU A 43 8.25 21.52 -2.01
C LEU A 43 7.59 22.92 -2.07
N GLY A 44 6.88 23.35 -1.02
CA GLY A 44 6.15 24.62 -1.01
C GLY A 44 4.95 24.65 -1.96
N LEU A 45 4.41 23.48 -2.31
CA LEU A 45 3.24 23.33 -3.17
C LEU A 45 1.95 23.33 -2.33
N PRO A 46 0.80 23.71 -2.91
CA PRO A 46 -0.50 23.57 -2.25
C PRO A 46 -0.82 22.10 -1.95
N PRO A 47 -1.70 21.82 -0.98
CA PRO A 47 -2.21 20.47 -0.74
C PRO A 47 -2.88 19.85 -1.98
N PRO A 48 -2.93 18.50 -2.10
CA PRO A 48 -3.71 17.83 -3.14
C PRO A 48 -5.17 18.30 -3.14
N ALA A 49 -5.71 18.58 -4.33
CA ALA A 49 -7.12 18.91 -4.53
C ALA A 49 -7.88 17.70 -5.08
N ALA A 50 -9.02 17.36 -4.47
CA ALA A 50 -9.79 16.17 -4.83
C ALA A 50 -10.38 16.25 -6.26
N ASP A 51 -10.65 17.47 -6.75
CA ASP A 51 -11.15 17.75 -8.09
C ASP A 51 -10.04 17.80 -9.16
N SER A 52 -8.77 17.91 -8.76
CA SER A 52 -7.60 17.84 -9.66
C SER A 52 -7.39 16.42 -10.19
N ALA A 53 -7.58 16.23 -11.50
CA ALA A 53 -7.29 14.95 -12.17
C ALA A 53 -5.82 14.53 -12.06
N THR A 54 -4.91 15.50 -12.02
CA THR A 54 -3.47 15.25 -11.87
C THR A 54 -3.16 14.73 -10.48
N ASP A 55 -3.76 15.32 -9.43
CA ASP A 55 -3.53 14.89 -8.05
C ASP A 55 -4.10 13.51 -7.79
N ARG A 56 -5.29 13.21 -8.35
CA ARG A 56 -5.86 11.87 -8.31
C ARG A 56 -4.95 10.86 -9.00
N ALA A 57 -4.41 11.17 -10.18
CA ALA A 57 -3.50 10.27 -10.89
C ALA A 57 -2.19 10.04 -10.10
N GLU A 58 -1.61 11.08 -9.50
CA GLU A 58 -0.42 10.96 -8.65
C GLU A 58 -0.70 10.11 -7.40
N PHE A 59 -1.85 10.30 -6.76
CA PHE A 59 -2.27 9.50 -5.62
C PHE A 59 -2.47 8.02 -6.00
N THR A 60 -3.23 7.73 -7.06
CA THR A 60 -3.44 6.36 -7.54
C THR A 60 -2.13 5.67 -7.92
N ALA A 61 -1.20 6.39 -8.56
CA ALA A 61 0.13 5.86 -8.87
C ALA A 61 0.94 5.54 -7.60
N GLN A 62 0.81 6.37 -6.55
CA GLN A 62 1.48 6.11 -5.27
C GLN A 62 0.90 4.90 -4.54
N VAL A 63 -0.42 4.75 -4.52
CA VAL A 63 -1.11 3.57 -3.95
C VAL A 63 -0.62 2.31 -4.64
N ARG A 64 -0.63 2.29 -5.98
CA ARG A 64 -0.15 1.14 -6.76
C ARG A 64 1.31 0.81 -6.46
N ALA A 65 2.19 1.81 -6.50
CA ALA A 65 3.62 1.61 -6.24
C ALA A 65 3.89 1.09 -4.82
N PHE A 66 3.14 1.54 -3.82
CA PHE A 66 3.28 1.03 -2.46
C PHE A 66 2.80 -0.42 -2.34
N LEU A 67 1.64 -0.75 -2.92
CA LEU A 67 1.12 -2.11 -2.93
C LEU A 67 2.07 -3.08 -3.67
N GLU A 68 2.62 -2.68 -4.81
CA GLU A 68 3.63 -3.46 -5.55
C GLU A 68 4.87 -3.74 -4.69
N ARG A 69 5.36 -2.74 -3.96
CA ARG A 69 6.47 -2.90 -3.03
C ARG A 69 6.12 -3.83 -1.87
N LEU A 70 4.92 -3.71 -1.32
CA LEU A 70 4.45 -4.52 -0.21
C LEU A 70 4.30 -6.01 -0.60
N SER A 71 3.96 -6.30 -1.87
CA SER A 71 3.93 -7.67 -2.38
C SER A 71 5.27 -8.40 -2.29
N ALA A 72 6.40 -7.70 -2.12
CA ALA A 72 7.70 -8.33 -1.87
C ALA A 72 7.74 -9.19 -0.59
N LEU A 73 6.81 -8.96 0.36
CA LEU A 73 6.66 -9.80 1.55
C LEU A 73 6.34 -11.27 1.21
N ALA A 74 5.82 -11.55 0.01
CA ALA A 74 5.57 -12.91 -0.46
C ALA A 74 6.85 -13.77 -0.56
N ALA A 75 8.04 -13.15 -0.60
CA ALA A 75 9.32 -13.87 -0.66
C ALA A 75 9.56 -14.77 0.56
N ASP A 76 9.01 -14.40 1.73
CA ASP A 76 9.21 -15.14 2.98
C ASP A 76 8.19 -16.28 3.18
N LEU A 77 7.24 -16.44 2.25
CA LEU A 77 6.23 -17.49 2.31
C LEU A 77 6.76 -18.83 1.81
N ALA A 78 6.27 -19.92 2.41
CA ALA A 78 6.50 -21.27 1.89
C ALA A 78 5.86 -21.42 0.49
N ALA A 79 6.29 -22.44 -0.25
CA ALA A 79 5.88 -22.64 -1.65
C ALA A 79 4.35 -22.74 -1.81
N GLU A 80 3.67 -23.45 -0.91
CA GLU A 80 2.21 -23.60 -0.93
C GLU A 80 1.47 -22.28 -0.72
N GLN A 81 1.95 -21.44 0.20
CA GLN A 81 1.39 -20.10 0.43
C GLN A 81 1.64 -19.16 -0.76
N ARG A 82 2.81 -19.24 -1.39
CA ARG A 82 3.11 -18.47 -2.62
C ARG A 82 2.19 -18.83 -3.79
N GLN A 83 1.69 -20.06 -3.85
CA GLN A 83 0.68 -20.42 -4.87
C GLN A 83 -0.64 -19.67 -4.66
N LYS A 84 -1.04 -19.40 -3.42
CA LYS A 84 -2.23 -18.58 -3.11
C LYS A 84 -2.02 -17.13 -3.58
N VAL A 85 -0.83 -16.57 -3.35
CA VAL A 85 -0.45 -15.24 -3.85
C VAL A 85 -0.50 -15.21 -5.38
N ALA A 86 0.12 -16.18 -6.06
CA ALA A 86 0.11 -16.27 -7.51
C ALA A 86 -1.30 -16.50 -8.11
N ALA A 87 -2.24 -17.05 -7.33
CA ALA A 87 -3.64 -17.13 -7.74
C ALA A 87 -4.32 -15.75 -7.63
N ALA A 88 -4.07 -14.99 -6.56
CA ALA A 88 -4.58 -13.62 -6.41
C ALA A 88 -4.02 -12.68 -7.49
N GLU A 89 -2.74 -12.80 -7.85
CA GLU A 89 -2.11 -12.04 -8.94
C GLU A 89 -2.75 -12.29 -10.31
N ARG A 90 -3.35 -13.47 -10.52
CA ARG A 90 -4.05 -13.83 -11.76
C ARG A 90 -5.55 -13.60 -11.69
N GLY A 91 -6.03 -13.03 -10.59
CA GLY A 91 -7.45 -12.74 -10.37
C GLY A 91 -8.01 -11.73 -11.39
N ALA A 92 -9.34 -11.74 -11.53
CA ALA A 92 -10.05 -10.74 -12.32
C ALA A 92 -10.04 -9.37 -11.63
N GLY A 93 -10.18 -8.30 -12.42
CA GLY A 93 -10.23 -6.92 -11.93
C GLY A 93 -9.17 -6.02 -12.56
N ASP A 94 -9.11 -4.77 -12.14
CA ASP A 94 -7.98 -3.88 -12.44
C ASP A 94 -6.74 -4.27 -11.60
N GLU A 95 -5.61 -3.61 -11.86
CA GLU A 95 -4.38 -3.92 -11.14
C GLU A 95 -4.46 -3.65 -9.64
N THR A 96 -5.01 -2.51 -9.23
CA THR A 96 -5.10 -2.16 -7.81
C THR A 96 -5.93 -3.19 -7.07
N SER A 97 -7.05 -3.62 -7.67
CA SER A 97 -7.89 -4.70 -7.16
C SER A 97 -7.12 -6.02 -6.98
N ARG A 98 -6.29 -6.40 -7.96
CA ARG A 98 -5.42 -7.60 -7.85
C ARG A 98 -4.38 -7.45 -6.74
N LEU A 99 -3.73 -6.29 -6.64
CA LEU A 99 -2.72 -6.03 -5.62
C LEU A 99 -3.33 -6.04 -4.21
N LEU A 100 -4.54 -5.50 -4.03
CA LEU A 100 -5.28 -5.61 -2.76
C LEU A 100 -5.63 -7.06 -2.43
N ALA A 101 -6.01 -7.87 -3.42
CA ALA A 101 -6.25 -9.30 -3.22
C ALA A 101 -4.97 -10.04 -2.79
N VAL A 102 -3.80 -9.68 -3.34
CA VAL A 102 -2.51 -10.19 -2.87
C VAL A 102 -2.26 -9.82 -1.42
N GLN A 103 -2.53 -8.57 -1.02
CA GLN A 103 -2.36 -8.14 0.36
C GLN A 103 -3.29 -8.87 1.33
N LEU A 104 -4.53 -9.15 0.92
CA LEU A 104 -5.46 -9.95 1.71
C LEU A 104 -4.90 -11.35 1.98
N VAL A 105 -4.34 -12.01 0.94
CA VAL A 105 -3.67 -13.30 1.11
C VAL A 105 -2.47 -13.18 2.04
N LEU A 106 -1.61 -12.18 1.87
CA LEU A 106 -0.46 -11.96 2.74
C LEU A 106 -0.88 -11.75 4.20
N ALA A 107 -1.92 -10.97 4.45
CA ALA A 107 -2.46 -10.75 5.78
C ALA A 107 -3.07 -12.00 6.42
N ARG A 108 -3.55 -12.95 5.62
CA ARG A 108 -4.05 -14.26 6.10
C ARG A 108 -2.92 -15.24 6.40
N GLU A 109 -1.84 -15.24 5.61
CA GLU A 109 -0.77 -16.22 5.73
C GLU A 109 0.39 -15.76 6.64
N LEU A 110 0.57 -14.45 6.84
CA LEU A 110 1.64 -13.87 7.68
C LEU A 110 1.07 -13.38 9.03
N PRO A 111 1.42 -14.02 10.16
CA PRO A 111 0.96 -13.58 11.49
C PRO A 111 1.45 -12.18 11.88
N ASP A 112 2.59 -11.75 11.35
CA ASP A 112 3.25 -10.48 11.60
C ASP A 112 3.04 -9.47 10.45
N TYR A 113 2.04 -9.70 9.58
CA TYR A 113 1.75 -8.86 8.42
C TYR A 113 1.72 -7.36 8.75
N TRP A 114 0.96 -6.95 9.77
CA TRP A 114 0.83 -5.53 10.14
C TRP A 114 2.14 -4.92 10.64
N GLN A 115 2.97 -5.68 11.35
CA GLN A 115 4.29 -5.21 11.75
C GLN A 115 5.20 -4.99 10.55
N ARG A 116 5.16 -5.89 9.56
CA ARG A 116 5.93 -5.75 8.31
C ARG A 116 5.40 -4.62 7.43
N PHE A 117 4.07 -4.45 7.39
CA PHE A 117 3.41 -3.32 6.75
C PHE A 117 3.95 -2.01 7.33
N ASP A 118 3.98 -1.87 8.65
CA ASP A 118 4.49 -0.67 9.32
C ASP A 118 5.98 -0.43 9.04
N ALA A 119 6.80 -1.48 9.01
CA ALA A 119 8.21 -1.35 8.64
C ALA A 119 8.37 -0.86 7.19
N MET A 120 7.60 -1.43 6.25
CA MET A 120 7.61 -1.02 4.84
C MET A 120 7.09 0.42 4.66
N ARG A 121 6.05 0.78 5.42
CA ARG A 121 5.47 2.12 5.48
C ARG A 121 6.52 3.16 5.87
N LEU A 122 7.24 2.91 6.97
CA LEU A 122 8.30 3.82 7.45
C LEU A 122 9.41 3.99 6.41
N ALA A 123 9.87 2.90 5.80
CA ALA A 123 10.88 2.93 4.76
C ALA A 123 10.41 3.72 3.52
N TYR A 124 9.18 3.45 3.05
CA TYR A 124 8.61 4.10 1.88
C TYR A 124 8.42 5.62 2.07
N THR A 125 7.88 6.04 3.21
CA THR A 125 7.72 7.47 3.50
C THR A 125 9.06 8.19 3.63
N ALA A 126 10.06 7.56 4.28
CA ALA A 126 11.38 8.14 4.42
C ALA A 126 12.05 8.40 3.05
N GLU A 127 11.95 7.46 2.10
CA GLU A 127 12.48 7.63 0.74
C GLU A 127 11.77 8.76 -0.03
N ARG A 128 10.44 8.85 0.09
CA ARG A 128 9.61 9.86 -0.58
C ARG A 128 9.87 11.27 -0.06
N VAL A 129 10.03 11.41 1.25
CA VAL A 129 10.29 12.68 1.94
C VAL A 129 11.76 13.11 1.78
N GLY A 130 12.70 12.17 1.95
CA GLY A 130 14.14 12.42 1.87
C GLY A 130 14.63 12.85 0.48
N SER A 131 14.04 12.31 -0.59
CA SER A 131 14.41 12.64 -1.98
C SER A 131 14.18 14.13 -2.36
N GLY A 132 13.42 14.89 -1.56
CA GLY A 132 13.25 16.34 -1.71
C GLY A 132 14.38 17.19 -1.09
N GLY A 133 15.09 16.68 -0.08
CA GLY A 133 16.11 17.41 0.68
C GLY A 133 17.49 17.44 0.03
N GLU A 134 17.90 16.35 -0.64
CA GLU A 134 19.24 16.22 -1.21
C GLU A 134 19.49 17.19 -2.37
N ARG A 135 18.48 17.46 -3.21
CA ARG A 135 18.59 18.44 -4.30
C ARG A 135 18.74 19.89 -3.79
N ARG A 136 18.17 20.22 -2.63
CA ARG A 136 18.30 21.55 -2.02
C ARG A 136 19.65 21.73 -1.30
N GLY A 137 20.18 20.66 -0.71
CA GLY A 137 21.50 20.66 -0.07
C GLY A 137 22.69 20.67 -1.02
N LEU A 138 22.53 20.20 -2.27
CA LEU A 138 23.58 20.30 -3.30
C LEU A 138 23.64 21.71 -3.91
N LEU A 139 22.49 22.29 -4.27
CA LEU A 139 22.44 23.63 -4.86
C LEU A 139 22.79 24.74 -3.84
N GLY A 140 22.38 24.60 -2.57
CA GLY A 140 22.78 25.55 -1.52
C GLY A 140 24.30 25.56 -1.24
N ARG A 141 25.00 24.46 -1.51
CA ARG A 141 26.47 24.37 -1.39
C ARG A 141 27.23 24.90 -2.60
N LEU A 142 26.61 24.89 -3.79
CA LEU A 142 27.22 25.39 -5.01
C LEU A 142 27.00 26.90 -5.24
N PHE A 143 25.94 27.47 -4.67
CA PHE A 143 25.61 28.90 -4.84
C PHE A 143 25.71 29.73 -3.54
N GLY A 144 26.14 29.12 -2.43
CA GLY A 144 26.22 29.77 -1.11
C GLY A 144 27.62 30.25 -0.72
N ARG A 145 28.22 31.14 -1.52
CA ARG A 145 29.26 32.09 -1.09
C ARG A 145 29.35 33.24 -2.08
N GLY A 146 28.69 34.35 -1.72
CA GLY A 146 28.74 35.66 -2.35
C GLY A 146 28.10 36.64 -1.41
#